data_AF-U5QDE7-F1
#
_entry.id   AF-U5QDE7-F1
#
_cell.length_a   1.000
_cell.length_b   1.000
_cell.length_c   1.000
_cell.angle_alpha   90.00
_cell.angle_beta   90.00
_cell.angle_gamma   90.00
#
_symmetry.space_group_name_H-M   'P 1'
#
loop_
_entity.id
_entity.type
_entity.pdbx_description
1 polymer ?
#
loop_
_entity_poly.entity_id
_entity_poly.type
_entity_poly.pdbx_seq_one_letter_code
_entity_poly.pdbx_strand_id
1 'polypeptide(L)'
;MEADIEKSLEVIDKMIELRLQLAALEEQIKTLQPHFYLACSAVSTDKIETPRATISRRLTAGKWLYSAPILQLEEQLKQQKQQFQKQNEPVEGREVIWAIRLTGGGD
;
A
#
# COMPACT_ATOMS: atom_id res chain seq x y z
N MET A 1 -51.05 7.40 -2.77
CA MET A 1 -50.48 7.77 -1.46
C MET A 1 -50.24 6.53 -0.60
N GLU A 2 -51.25 5.77 -0.15
CA GLU A 2 -51.01 4.51 0.59
C GLU A 2 -50.27 3.44 -0.23
N ALA A 3 -50.66 3.23 -1.50
CA ALA A 3 -49.98 2.30 -2.39
C ALA A 3 -48.51 2.69 -2.72
N ASP A 4 -48.16 3.97 -2.62
CA ASP A 4 -46.79 4.45 -2.84
C ASP A 4 -45.90 4.20 -1.61
N ILE A 5 -46.51 4.23 -0.41
CA ILE A 5 -45.84 3.91 0.86
C ILE A 5 -45.57 2.40 0.92
N GLU A 6 -46.56 1.56 0.59
CA GLU A 6 -46.41 0.10 0.58
C GLU A 6 -45.30 -0.34 -0.38
N LYS A 7 -45.29 0.17 -1.61
CA LYS A 7 -44.22 -0.08 -2.58
C LYS A 7 -42.85 0.40 -2.10
N SER A 8 -42.79 1.50 -1.35
CA SER A 8 -41.54 2.00 -0.78
C SER A 8 -41.03 1.09 0.33
N LEU A 9 -41.92 0.55 1.16
CA LEU A 9 -41.59 -0.43 2.20
C LEU A 9 -41.08 -1.74 1.61
N GLU A 10 -41.71 -2.26 0.55
CA GLU A 10 -41.24 -3.46 -0.15
C GLU A 10 -39.79 -3.31 -0.67
N VAL A 11 -39.44 -2.13 -1.19
CA VAL A 11 -38.07 -1.85 -1.66
C VAL A 11 -37.09 -1.80 -0.48
N ILE A 12 -37.49 -1.22 0.66
CA ILE A 12 -36.69 -1.18 1.88
C ILE A 12 -36.44 -2.60 2.40
N ASP A 13 -37.48 -3.42 2.49
CA ASP A 13 -37.39 -4.80 2.97
C ASP A 13 -36.47 -5.64 2.08
N LYS A 14 -36.63 -5.51 0.75
CA LYS A 14 -35.75 -6.19 -0.21
C LYS A 14 -34.29 -5.76 -0.06
N MET A 15 -34.03 -4.48 0.22
CA MET A 15 -32.68 -3.99 0.50
C MET A 15 -32.11 -4.57 1.80
N ILE A 16 -32.93 -4.71 2.84
CA ILE A 16 -32.52 -5.34 4.10
C ILE A 16 -32.17 -6.81 3.88
N GLU A 17 -33.02 -7.56 3.17
CA GLU A 17 -32.77 -8.97 2.83
C GLU A 17 -31.46 -9.15 2.07
N LEU A 18 -31.22 -8.33 1.04
CA LEU A 18 -29.98 -8.37 0.26
C LEU A 18 -28.75 -8.06 1.13
N ARG A 19 -28.87 -7.16 2.10
CA ARG A 19 -27.77 -6.86 3.04
C ARG A 19 -27.48 -8.02 3.98
N LEU A 20 -28.52 -8.73 4.45
CA LEU A 20 -28.35 -9.94 5.26
C LEU A 20 -27.68 -11.06 4.46
N GLN A 21 -28.10 -11.25 3.21
CA GLN A 21 -27.47 -12.23 2.31
C GLN A 21 -26.00 -11.88 2.02
N LEU A 22 -25.69 -10.61 1.78
CA LEU A 22 -24.32 -10.15 1.57
C LEU A 22 -23.46 -10.43 2.81
N ALA A 23 -23.95 -10.10 4.01
CA ALA A 23 -23.22 -10.36 5.26
C ALA A 23 -22.93 -11.85 5.45
N ALA A 24 -23.91 -12.72 5.16
CA ALA A 24 -23.73 -14.17 5.23
C ALA A 24 -22.68 -14.68 4.22
N LEU A 25 -22.66 -14.12 3.00
CA LEU A 25 -21.65 -14.46 1.99
C LEU A 25 -20.25 -13.97 2.40
N GLU A 26 -20.15 -12.76 2.95
CA GLU A 26 -18.89 -12.21 3.47
C GLU A 26 -18.31 -13.09 4.59
N GLU A 27 -19.16 -13.59 5.49
CA GLU A 27 -18.76 -14.50 6.56
C GLU A 27 -18.27 -15.85 6.01
N GLN A 28 -18.97 -16.41 5.01
CA GLN A 28 -18.54 -17.64 4.34
C GLN A 28 -17.19 -17.46 3.63
N ILE A 29 -16.99 -16.34 2.93
CA ILE A 29 -15.72 -16.01 2.28
C ILE A 29 -14.61 -15.91 3.33
N LYS A 30 -14.85 -15.21 4.45
CA LYS A 30 -13.89 -15.07 5.54
C LYS A 30 -13.51 -16.42 6.15
N THR A 31 -14.48 -17.32 6.29
CA THR A 31 -14.25 -18.69 6.79
C THR A 31 -13.42 -19.53 5.81
N LEU A 32 -13.63 -19.36 4.51
CA LEU A 32 -12.88 -20.06 3.46
C LEU A 32 -11.45 -19.50 3.28
N GLN A 33 -11.23 -18.25 3.65
CA GLN A 33 -10.00 -17.50 3.39
C GLN A 33 -8.70 -18.23 3.79
N PRO A 34 -8.57 -18.86 4.98
CA PRO A 34 -7.35 -19.59 5.33
C PRO A 34 -7.06 -20.77 4.40
N HIS A 35 -8.09 -21.55 4.05
CA HIS A 35 -7.98 -22.68 3.13
C HIS A 35 -7.64 -22.21 1.71
N PHE A 36 -8.26 -21.10 1.27
CA PHE A 36 -7.94 -20.48 -0.01
C PHE A 36 -6.47 -20.04 -0.09
N TYR A 37 -5.92 -19.45 0.97
CA TYR A 37 -4.50 -19.06 1.01
C TYR A 37 -3.56 -20.25 0.96
N LEU A 38 -3.86 -21.32 1.72
CA LEU A 38 -3.10 -22.56 1.66
C LEU A 38 -3.12 -23.16 0.25
N ALA A 39 -4.30 -23.25 -0.37
CA ALA A 39 -4.45 -23.73 -1.74
C ALA A 39 -3.66 -22.88 -2.74
N CYS A 40 -3.76 -21.55 -2.68
CA CYS A 40 -2.98 -20.66 -3.54
C CYS A 40 -1.47 -20.91 -3.38
N SER A 41 -0.99 -21.01 -2.14
CA SER A 41 0.43 -21.23 -1.86
C SER A 41 0.96 -22.58 -2.34
N ALA A 42 0.10 -23.61 -2.41
CA ALA A 42 0.45 -24.92 -2.96
C ALA A 42 0.52 -24.92 -4.50
N VAL A 43 -0.25 -24.06 -5.16
CA VAL A 43 -0.33 -24.00 -6.64
C VAL A 43 0.78 -23.12 -7.22
N SER A 44 0.98 -21.91 -6.69
CA SER A 44 1.98 -20.97 -7.22
C SER A 44 2.32 -19.90 -6.18
N THR A 45 3.59 -19.50 -6.10
CA THR A 45 4.04 -18.41 -5.22
C THR A 45 3.82 -17.02 -5.80
N ASP A 46 3.48 -16.92 -7.09
CA ASP A 46 3.51 -15.66 -7.84
C ASP A 46 2.12 -15.26 -8.35
N LYS A 47 1.68 -15.85 -9.47
CA LYS A 47 0.40 -15.56 -10.14
C LYS A 47 -0.31 -16.86 -10.51
N ILE A 48 -1.63 -16.88 -10.34
CA ILE A 48 -2.55 -17.94 -10.79
C ILE A 48 -3.57 -17.30 -11.71
N GLU A 49 -3.69 -17.83 -12.92
CA GLU A 49 -4.66 -17.38 -13.91
C GLU A 49 -5.76 -18.43 -14.09
N THR A 50 -7.01 -17.98 -14.09
CA THR A 50 -8.18 -18.79 -14.37
C THR A 50 -9.03 -18.09 -15.43
N PRO A 51 -9.95 -18.79 -16.12
CA PRO A 51 -10.85 -18.15 -17.07
C PRO A 51 -11.71 -17.01 -16.49
N ARG A 52 -11.87 -16.96 -15.16
CA ARG A 52 -12.77 -16.01 -14.48
C ARG A 52 -12.04 -14.97 -13.64
N ALA A 53 -10.76 -15.17 -13.33
CA ALA A 53 -10.01 -14.32 -12.42
C ALA A 53 -8.49 -14.51 -12.53
N THR A 54 -7.76 -13.47 -12.17
CA THR A 54 -6.32 -13.52 -11.88
C THR A 54 -6.11 -13.37 -10.39
N ILE A 55 -5.33 -14.27 -9.79
CA ILE A 55 -4.94 -14.24 -8.38
C ILE A 55 -3.45 -13.97 -8.34
N SER A 56 -3.03 -12.90 -7.66
CA SER A 56 -1.62 -12.53 -7.52
C SER A 56 -1.25 -12.38 -6.06
N ARG A 57 -0.11 -12.92 -5.65
CA ARG A 57 0.42 -12.71 -4.31
C ARG A 57 1.19 -11.40 -4.26
N ARG A 58 0.69 -10.43 -3.49
CA ARG A 58 1.45 -9.21 -3.15
C ARG A 58 1.94 -9.31 -1.72
N LEU A 59 3.26 -9.34 -1.54
CA LEU A 59 3.87 -9.14 -0.24
C LEU A 59 3.95 -7.64 0.01
N THR A 60 3.18 -7.13 0.96
CA THR A 60 3.46 -5.81 1.53
C THR A 60 4.78 -5.89 2.31
N ALA A 61 5.59 -4.84 2.29
CA ALA A 61 6.80 -4.78 3.10
C ALA A 61 6.46 -5.17 4.55
N GLY A 62 7.15 -6.18 5.09
CA GLY A 62 6.94 -6.61 6.46
C GLY A 62 7.14 -5.43 7.41
N LYS A 63 6.16 -5.19 8.29
CA LYS A 63 6.36 -4.29 9.43
C LYS A 63 7.18 -5.04 10.46
N TRP A 64 8.49 -4.88 10.40
CA TRP A 64 9.39 -5.42 11.41
C TRP A 64 9.38 -4.48 12.62
N LEU A 65 9.02 -5.02 13.78
CA LEU A 65 9.22 -4.33 15.07
C LEU A 65 10.71 -4.39 15.40
N TYR A 66 11.49 -3.50 14.80
CA TYR A 66 12.91 -3.40 15.07
C TYR A 66 13.15 -2.97 16.52
N SER A 67 14.16 -3.56 17.16
CA SER A 67 14.58 -3.15 18.50
C SER A 67 15.16 -1.73 18.46
N ALA A 68 15.10 -1.02 19.60
CA ALA A 68 15.62 0.35 19.70
C ALA A 68 17.07 0.52 19.20
N PRO A 69 18.01 -0.44 19.42
CA PRO A 69 19.36 -0.34 18.86
C PRO A 69 19.40 -0.32 17.33
N ILE A 70 18.54 -1.07 16.65
CA ILE A 70 18.50 -1.10 15.17
C ILE A 70 18.02 0.24 14.63
N LEU A 71 16.98 0.81 15.24
CA LEU A 71 16.47 2.13 14.85
C LEU A 71 17.50 3.23 15.09
N GLN A 72 18.28 3.13 16.18
CA GLN A 72 19.38 4.06 16.45
C GLN A 72 20.50 3.95 15.42
N LEU A 73 20.87 2.73 15.02
CA LEU A 73 21.87 2.51 13.97
C LEU A 73 21.43 3.09 12.63
N GLU A 74 20.15 2.92 12.27
CA GLU A 74 19.60 3.48 11.03
C GLU A 74 19.69 5.02 11.01
N GLU A 75 19.33 5.66 12.12
CA GLU A 75 19.39 7.11 12.25
C GLU A 75 20.84 7.63 12.22
N GLN A 76 21.76 6.96 12.90
CA GLN A 76 23.19 7.28 12.84
C GLN A 76 23.72 7.18 11.40
N LEU A 77 23.35 6.13 10.67
CA LEU A 77 23.81 5.90 9.30
C LEU A 77 23.26 6.97 8.35
N LYS A 78 22.03 7.43 8.59
CA LYS A 78 21.43 8.55 7.85
C LYS A 78 22.18 9.86 8.09
N GLN A 79 22.51 10.16 9.36
CA GLN A 79 23.28 11.37 9.71
C GLN A 79 24.69 11.34 9.11
N GLN A 80 25.38 10.19 9.18
CA GLN A 80 26.71 10.02 8.60
C GLN A 80 26.69 10.19 7.08
N LYS A 81 25.70 9.63 6.37
CA LYS A 81 25.55 9.83 4.92
C LYS A 81 25.36 11.30 4.56
N GLN A 82 24.53 12.02 5.30
CA GLN A 82 24.33 13.45 5.07
C GLN A 82 25.60 14.25 5.32
N GLN A 83 26.35 13.93 6.38
CA GLN A 83 27.62 14.58 6.67
C GLN A 83 28.64 14.32 5.57
N PHE A 84 28.75 13.07 5.12
CA PHE A 84 29.62 12.71 4.00
C PHE A 84 29.29 13.50 2.73
N GLN A 85 28.01 13.61 2.38
CA GLN A 85 27.56 14.36 1.19
C GLN A 85 27.81 15.87 1.28
N LYS A 86 27.88 16.44 2.48
CA LYS A 86 28.24 17.86 2.67
C LYS A 86 29.74 18.10 2.53
N GLN A 87 30.55 17.10 2.87
CA GLN A 87 32.01 17.22 2.95
C GLN A 87 32.72 16.74 1.70
N ASN A 88 32.03 16.03 0.81
CA ASN A 88 32.62 15.40 -0.36
C ASN A 88 31.78 15.71 -1.60
N GLU A 89 32.46 16.02 -2.69
CA GLU A 89 31.81 16.15 -3.99
C GLU A 89 31.37 14.78 -4.52
N PRO A 90 30.22 14.70 -5.22
CA PRO A 90 29.80 13.47 -5.86
C PRO A 90 30.81 13.07 -6.95
N VAL A 91 31.15 11.78 -7.00
CA VAL A 91 32.15 11.24 -7.94
C VAL A 91 31.56 11.09 -9.36
N GLU A 92 30.23 10.91 -9.47
CA GLU A 92 29.49 10.82 -10.75
C GLU A 92 28.05 11.38 -10.61
N GLY A 93 27.44 11.80 -11.73
CA GLY A 93 25.99 11.99 -11.84
C GLY A 93 25.40 13.34 -11.39
N ARG A 94 26.21 14.34 -11.03
CA ARG A 94 25.76 15.74 -10.87
C ARG A 94 26.74 16.70 -11.54
N GLU A 95 26.18 17.67 -12.26
CA GLU A 95 26.93 18.76 -12.88
C GLU A 95 27.26 19.80 -11.78
N VAL A 96 28.56 19.99 -11.50
CA VAL A 96 29.02 21.00 -10.53
C VAL A 96 29.25 22.30 -11.29
N ILE A 97 28.28 23.23 -11.23
CA ILE A 97 28.37 24.55 -11.86
C ILE A 97 28.93 25.55 -10.84
N TRP A 98 30.21 25.90 -10.97
CA TRP A 98 30.80 27.03 -10.26
C TRP A 98 30.48 28.33 -11.02
N ALA A 99 29.69 29.22 -10.43
CA ALA A 99 29.34 30.51 -11.04
C ALA A 99 29.94 31.67 -10.23
N ILE A 100 30.70 32.53 -10.89
CA ILE A 100 31.17 33.81 -10.33
C ILE A 100 30.15 34.87 -10.73
N ARG A 101 29.45 35.46 -9.75
CA ARG A 101 28.71 36.71 -9.98
C ARG A 101 29.64 37.88 -9.72
N LEU A 102 29.91 38.65 -10.76
CA LEU A 102 30.50 39.97 -10.60
C LEU A 102 29.42 40.91 -10.07
N THR A 103 29.57 41.38 -8.84
CA THR A 103 28.86 42.58 -8.38
C THR A 103 29.56 43.79 -9.00
N GLY A 104 29.17 44.19 -10.21
CA GLY A 104 29.44 45.56 -10.67
C GLY A 104 28.76 46.54 -9.70
N GLY A 105 29.33 47.67 -9.31
CA GLY A 105 30.22 48.54 -10.09
C GLY A 105 29.38 49.46 -10.97
N GLY A 106 28.86 50.54 -10.38
CA GLY A 106 28.05 51.62 -10.99
C GLY A 106 26.56 51.50 -10.63
N ASP A 107 25.88 52.50 -10.05
CA ASP A 107 26.15 53.96 -10.05
C ASP A 107 26.68 54.54 -8.72
#